data_AF-A0A401HBT1-F1
#
_entry.id   AF-A0A401HBT1-F1
#
_cell.length_a   1.000
_cell.length_b   1.000
_cell.length_c   1.000
_cell.angle_alpha   90.00
_cell.angle_beta   90.00
_cell.angle_gamma   90.00
#
_symmetry.space_group_name_H-M   'P 1'
#
loop_
_entity.id
_entity.type
_entity.pdbx_description
1 polymer ?
#
loop_
_entity_poly.entity_id
_entity_poly.type
_entity_poly.pdbx_seq_one_letter_code
_entity_poly.pdbx_strand_id
1 'polypeptide(L)'
;MLRTIAIAVVLALVFIAIGAYAIYTSEYSDVSTLQSVTRPSRITVQAGVAYLGYGTATVIYEGKTYTLEAHGAYGILRPTDGSGSSYAFFVMEGENGYKVAALYELDSFTARYGGSPVFEDTVVVDGVYSPGEELILLTPTGEESLPVVTVNAILKGCHAAYDNEKAVVEQ
;
A
#
# COMPACT_ATOMS: atom_id res chain seq x y z
N MET A 1 30.94 -23.66 39.46
CA MET A 1 30.83 -23.93 38.00
C MET A 1 29.42 -24.28 37.57
N LEU A 2 28.75 -25.28 38.14
CA LEU A 2 27.38 -25.67 37.74
C LEU A 2 26.34 -24.53 37.82
N ARG A 3 26.38 -23.73 38.88
CA ARG A 3 25.49 -22.56 39.05
C ARG A 3 25.71 -21.47 37.99
N THR A 4 26.96 -21.25 37.59
CA THR A 4 27.33 -20.24 36.59
C THR A 4 26.84 -20.66 35.20
N ILE A 5 26.94 -21.95 34.88
CA ILE A 5 26.42 -22.52 33.63
C ILE A 5 24.89 -22.45 33.60
N ALA A 6 24.21 -22.78 34.70
CA ALA A 6 22.75 -22.68 34.78
C ALA A 6 22.25 -21.24 34.56
N ILE A 7 22.91 -20.24 35.16
CA ILE A 7 22.56 -18.82 34.97
C ILE A 7 22.77 -18.39 33.51
N ALA A 8 23.87 -18.80 32.89
CA ALA A 8 24.16 -18.48 31.48
C ALA A 8 23.12 -19.10 30.52
N VAL A 9 22.70 -20.35 30.77
CA VAL A 9 21.66 -21.02 29.98
C VAL A 9 20.31 -20.32 30.12
N VAL A 10 19.92 -19.93 31.34
CA VAL A 10 18.67 -19.19 31.56
C VAL A 10 18.69 -17.84 30.84
N LEU A 11 19.80 -17.09 30.92
CA LEU A 11 19.96 -15.83 30.19
C LEU A 11 19.87 -16.02 28.68
N ALA A 12 20.53 -17.03 28.12
CA ALA A 12 20.47 -17.33 26.70
C ALA A 12 19.04 -17.65 26.23
N LEU A 13 18.29 -18.43 27.01
CA LEU A 13 16.88 -18.73 26.71
C LEU A 13 15.99 -17.49 26.77
N VAL A 14 16.24 -16.57 27.70
CA VAL A 14 15.52 -15.29 27.76
C VAL A 14 15.80 -14.44 26.52
N PHE A 15 17.05 -14.34 26.08
CA PHE A 15 17.38 -13.60 24.85
C PHE A 15 16.78 -14.24 23.59
N ILE A 16 16.77 -15.58 23.51
CA ILE A 16 16.09 -16.30 22.42
C ILE A 16 14.59 -16.05 22.45
N ALA A 17 13.96 -16.06 23.63
CA ALA A 17 12.54 -15.79 23.78
C ALA A 17 12.18 -14.34 23.40
N ILE A 18 12.98 -13.35 23.81
CA ILE A 18 12.81 -11.95 23.41
C ILE A 18 13.00 -11.80 21.89
N GLY A 19 14.03 -12.43 21.33
CA GLY A 19 14.27 -12.42 19.89
C GLY A 19 13.14 -13.06 19.09
N ALA A 20 12.65 -14.22 19.52
CA ALA A 20 11.53 -14.91 18.91
C ALA A 20 10.22 -14.11 19.04
N TYR A 21 9.98 -13.48 20.19
CA TYR A 21 8.82 -12.64 20.42
C TYR A 21 8.85 -11.39 19.53
N ALA A 22 9.99 -10.70 19.43
CA ALA A 22 10.14 -9.54 18.55
C ALA A 22 9.94 -9.87 17.07
N ILE A 23 10.36 -11.07 16.63
CA ILE A 23 10.11 -11.57 15.26
C ILE A 23 8.62 -11.91 15.07
N TYR A 24 7.97 -12.45 16.09
CA TYR A 24 6.56 -12.82 16.03
C TYR A 24 5.62 -11.60 16.05
N THR A 25 6.03 -10.51 16.71
CA THR A 25 5.22 -9.29 16.86
C THR A 25 5.59 -8.16 15.89
N SER A 26 6.52 -8.35 14.95
CA SER A 26 6.85 -7.32 13.95
C SER A 26 5.81 -7.29 12.83
N GLU A 27 4.53 -7.29 13.18
CA GLU A 27 3.44 -7.02 12.25
C GLU A 27 3.55 -5.55 11.81
N TYR A 28 3.31 -5.30 10.53
CA TYR A 28 3.30 -3.92 10.01
C TYR A 28 2.15 -3.16 10.67
N SER A 29 2.37 -1.88 10.96
CA SER A 29 1.32 -1.02 11.51
C SER A 29 0.12 -0.99 10.55
N ASP A 30 -1.09 -1.16 11.06
CA ASP A 30 -2.29 -1.01 10.24
C ASP A 30 -2.46 0.46 9.80
N VAL A 31 -3.05 0.69 8.62
CA VAL A 31 -3.25 2.04 8.07
C VAL A 31 -4.16 2.92 8.93
N SER A 32 -5.02 2.34 9.77
CA SER A 32 -5.78 3.07 10.80
C SER A 32 -4.89 3.87 11.74
N THR A 33 -3.62 3.44 11.95
CA THR A 33 -2.68 4.18 12.80
C THR A 33 -2.35 5.58 12.25
N LEU A 34 -2.52 5.82 10.95
CA LEU A 34 -2.27 7.12 10.33
C LEU A 34 -3.19 8.24 10.87
N GLN A 35 -4.37 7.89 11.42
CA GLN A 35 -5.27 8.85 12.07
C GLN A 35 -4.61 9.58 13.26
N SER A 36 -3.60 8.95 13.88
CA SER A 36 -2.85 9.51 15.01
C SER A 36 -1.60 10.29 14.60
N VAL A 37 -1.23 10.26 13.31
CA VAL A 37 -0.04 10.94 12.80
C VAL A 37 -0.35 12.42 12.60
N THR A 38 0.41 13.29 13.26
CA THR A 38 0.17 14.74 13.24
C THR A 38 1.22 15.53 12.45
N ARG A 39 2.22 14.86 11.86
CA ARG A 39 3.29 15.49 11.08
C ARG A 39 3.65 14.63 9.87
N PRO A 40 4.09 15.25 8.76
CA PRO A 40 4.59 14.51 7.61
C PRO A 40 5.66 13.50 8.02
N SER A 41 5.44 12.23 7.71
CA SER A 41 6.28 11.12 8.18
C SER A 41 6.41 10.06 7.10
N ARG A 42 7.58 9.44 7.02
CA ARG A 42 7.73 8.17 6.31
C ARG A 42 7.05 7.07 7.11
N ILE A 43 6.25 6.26 6.44
CA ILE A 43 5.44 5.21 7.05
C ILE A 43 5.64 3.90 6.33
N THR A 44 5.45 2.80 7.05
CA THR A 44 5.28 1.46 6.49
C THR A 44 4.03 0.86 7.09
N VAL A 45 2.98 0.70 6.29
CA VAL A 45 1.66 0.28 6.78
C VAL A 45 1.11 -0.90 6.00
N GLN A 46 0.27 -1.68 6.68
CA GLN A 46 -0.53 -2.74 6.10
C GLN A 46 -2.00 -2.31 6.03
N ALA A 47 -2.69 -2.73 4.98
CA ALA A 47 -4.12 -2.46 4.81
C ALA A 47 -4.77 -3.45 3.84
N GLY A 48 -6.08 -3.59 3.94
CA GLY A 48 -6.89 -4.17 2.88
C GLY A 48 -6.92 -3.26 1.64
N VAL A 49 -7.07 -3.83 0.45
CA VAL A 49 -7.23 -3.05 -0.80
C VAL A 49 -8.68 -3.05 -1.24
N ALA A 50 -9.25 -1.85 -1.41
CA ALA A 50 -10.65 -1.74 -1.84
C ALA A 50 -10.80 -1.95 -3.36
N TYR A 51 -11.88 -2.62 -3.75
CA TYR A 51 -12.24 -2.82 -5.15
C TYR A 51 -12.82 -1.54 -5.78
N LEU A 52 -12.22 -1.07 -6.87
CA LEU A 52 -12.60 0.14 -7.61
C LEU A 52 -13.63 -0.21 -8.71
N GLY A 53 -14.83 -0.62 -8.31
CA GLY A 53 -15.87 -1.14 -9.21
C GLY A 53 -16.65 -0.10 -10.04
N TYR A 54 -16.19 1.15 -10.11
CA TYR A 54 -16.93 2.26 -10.72
C TYR A 54 -16.54 2.56 -12.18
N GLY A 55 -15.59 1.83 -12.75
CA GLY A 55 -15.13 2.03 -14.14
C GLY A 55 -14.28 3.28 -14.30
N THR A 56 -14.91 4.43 -14.57
CA THR A 56 -14.21 5.72 -14.69
C THR A 56 -14.69 6.71 -13.64
N ALA A 57 -13.78 7.44 -13.02
CA ALA A 57 -14.06 8.46 -12.02
C ALA A 57 -13.20 9.72 -12.26
N THR A 58 -13.54 10.80 -11.56
CA THR A 58 -12.72 12.02 -11.52
C THR A 58 -12.05 12.14 -10.16
N VAL A 59 -10.76 12.51 -10.16
CA VAL A 59 -10.02 12.80 -8.93
C VAL A 59 -9.52 14.22 -8.97
N ILE A 60 -9.67 14.95 -7.86
CA ILE A 60 -9.08 16.28 -7.67
C ILE A 60 -8.00 16.15 -6.61
N TYR A 61 -6.76 16.49 -6.97
CA TYR A 61 -5.60 16.40 -6.08
C TYR A 61 -4.63 17.53 -6.40
N GLU A 62 -4.13 18.22 -5.37
CA GLU A 62 -3.27 19.42 -5.50
C GLU A 62 -3.81 20.49 -6.47
N GLY A 63 -5.13 20.67 -6.52
CA GLY A 63 -5.80 21.62 -7.41
C GLY A 63 -5.82 21.21 -8.89
N LYS A 64 -5.36 20.01 -9.22
CA LYS A 64 -5.42 19.43 -10.56
C LYS A 64 -6.54 18.40 -10.67
N THR A 65 -7.07 18.26 -11.87
CA THR A 65 -8.10 17.25 -12.18
C THR A 65 -7.48 16.08 -12.93
N TYR A 66 -7.84 14.87 -12.51
CA TYR A 66 -7.39 13.62 -13.07
C TYR A 66 -8.58 12.78 -13.52
N THR A 67 -8.40 12.07 -14.63
CA THR A 67 -9.27 10.95 -14.99
C THR A 67 -8.71 9.69 -14.35
N LEU A 68 -9.55 9.00 -13.57
CA LEU A 68 -9.28 7.69 -13.01
C LEU A 68 -9.89 6.60 -13.89
N GLU A 69 -9.05 5.71 -14.40
CA GLU A 69 -9.44 4.48 -15.09
C GLU A 69 -9.24 3.28 -14.15
N ALA A 70 -10.31 2.65 -13.69
CA ALA A 70 -10.24 1.56 -12.72
C ALA A 70 -10.02 0.19 -13.39
N HIS A 71 -9.15 -0.61 -12.79
CA HIS A 71 -8.72 -1.94 -13.22
C HIS A 71 -8.86 -2.96 -12.07
N GLY A 72 -9.99 -2.92 -11.35
CA GLY A 72 -10.24 -3.79 -10.20
C GLY A 72 -9.69 -3.18 -8.91
N ALA A 73 -8.62 -3.73 -8.34
CA ALA A 73 -8.05 -3.28 -7.06
C ALA A 73 -7.16 -2.02 -7.18
N TYR A 74 -6.84 -1.60 -8.40
CA TYR A 74 -6.10 -0.38 -8.69
C TYR A 74 -6.72 0.36 -9.86
N GLY A 75 -6.30 1.59 -10.10
CA GLY A 75 -6.62 2.37 -11.27
C GLY A 75 -5.46 3.26 -11.70
N ILE A 76 -5.61 3.89 -12.86
CA ILE A 76 -4.61 4.80 -13.42
C ILE A 76 -5.20 6.22 -13.40
N LEU A 77 -4.51 7.13 -12.71
CA LEU A 77 -4.78 8.56 -12.73
C LEU A 77 -3.95 9.23 -13.81
N ARG A 78 -4.63 9.86 -14.77
CA ARG A 78 -4.01 10.70 -15.80
C ARG A 78 -4.53 12.13 -15.70
N PRO A 79 -3.65 13.15 -15.71
CA PRO A 79 -4.07 14.54 -15.65
C PRO A 79 -4.90 14.90 -16.88
N THR A 80 -6.05 15.57 -16.69
CA THR A 80 -6.99 15.86 -17.79
C THR A 80 -6.46 16.87 -18.79
N ASP A 81 -5.58 17.76 -18.34
CA ASP A 81 -4.91 18.78 -19.16
C ASP A 81 -3.60 18.26 -19.80
N GLY A 82 -3.25 17.00 -19.55
CA GLY A 82 -2.00 16.39 -19.99
C GLY A 82 -0.75 16.92 -19.27
N SER A 83 -0.91 17.69 -18.18
CA SER A 83 0.20 18.32 -17.46
C SER A 83 0.47 17.66 -16.10
N GLY A 84 1.74 17.31 -15.85
CA GLY A 84 2.19 16.68 -14.61
C GLY A 84 2.25 15.16 -14.65
N SER A 85 2.46 14.56 -13.49
CA SER A 85 2.68 13.11 -13.34
C SER A 85 1.37 12.33 -13.39
N SER A 86 1.44 11.13 -13.93
CA SER A 86 0.39 10.11 -13.82
C SER A 86 0.69 9.18 -12.65
N TYR A 87 -0.34 8.59 -12.05
CA TYR A 87 -0.20 7.73 -10.87
C TYR A 87 -0.96 6.42 -11.05
N ALA A 88 -0.41 5.32 -10.56
CA ALA A 88 -1.21 4.21 -10.11
C ALA A 88 -1.88 4.59 -8.78
N PHE A 89 -3.18 4.35 -8.72
CA PHE A 89 -4.06 4.71 -7.61
C PHE A 89 -4.70 3.44 -7.05
N PHE A 90 -4.75 3.31 -5.73
CA PHE A 90 -5.54 2.30 -5.05
C PHE A 90 -5.97 2.84 -3.70
N VAL A 91 -7.05 2.28 -3.14
CA VAL A 91 -7.55 2.69 -1.83
C VAL A 91 -7.18 1.62 -0.81
N MET A 92 -6.48 2.04 0.24
CA MET A 92 -6.12 1.20 1.38
C MET A 92 -7.14 1.40 2.50
N GLU A 93 -7.71 0.31 3.01
CA GLU A 93 -8.69 0.31 4.11
C GLU A 93 -8.14 -0.44 5.32
N GLY A 94 -8.10 0.24 6.47
CA GLY A 94 -7.65 -0.33 7.73
C GLY A 94 -8.75 -1.09 8.46
N GLU A 95 -8.38 -1.82 9.50
CA GLU A 95 -9.31 -2.68 10.25
C GLU A 95 -10.50 -1.91 10.85
N ASN A 96 -10.33 -0.62 11.14
CA ASN A 96 -11.40 0.24 11.67
C ASN A 96 -12.26 0.92 10.59
N GLY A 97 -12.06 0.59 9.31
CA GLY A 97 -12.74 1.20 8.15
C GLY A 97 -12.14 2.54 7.72
N TYR A 98 -11.04 2.99 8.31
CA TYR A 98 -10.32 4.18 7.86
C TYR A 98 -9.69 3.92 6.50
N LYS A 99 -9.99 4.80 5.54
CA LYS A 99 -9.52 4.69 4.16
C LYS A 99 -8.51 5.77 3.86
N VAL A 100 -7.51 5.42 3.06
CA VAL A 100 -6.54 6.36 2.47
C VAL A 100 -6.36 6.05 0.99
N ALA A 101 -6.17 7.09 0.20
CA ALA A 101 -5.74 6.95 -1.18
C ALA A 101 -4.22 6.77 -1.24
N ALA A 102 -3.78 5.75 -1.95
CA ALA A 102 -2.37 5.49 -2.22
C ALA A 102 -2.03 5.94 -3.65
N LEU A 103 -1.06 6.85 -3.77
CA LEU A 103 -0.57 7.36 -5.05
C LEU A 103 0.86 6.87 -5.30
N TYR A 104 1.04 6.05 -6.32
CA TYR A 104 2.36 5.61 -6.78
C TYR A 104 2.58 6.20 -8.18
N GLU A 105 3.65 6.96 -8.39
CA GLU A 105 4.05 7.39 -9.74
C GLU A 105 3.99 6.24 -10.77
N LEU A 106 3.24 6.45 -11.85
CA LEU A 106 2.86 5.39 -12.79
C LEU A 106 4.06 4.74 -13.49
N ASP A 107 5.06 5.52 -13.87
CA ASP A 107 6.25 5.01 -14.57
C ASP A 107 7.05 4.08 -13.65
N SER A 108 7.27 4.53 -12.41
CA SER A 108 7.94 3.75 -11.37
C SER A 108 7.17 2.48 -10.99
N PHE A 109 5.84 2.58 -10.92
CA PHE A 109 4.96 1.43 -10.66
C PHE A 109 5.03 0.41 -11.81
N THR A 110 4.86 0.86 -13.06
CA THR A 110 4.86 0.01 -14.25
C THR A 110 6.22 -0.65 -14.47
N ALA A 111 7.32 0.06 -14.22
CA ALA A 111 8.67 -0.50 -14.29
C ALA A 111 8.88 -1.66 -13.30
N ARG A 112 8.17 -1.66 -12.17
CA ARG A 112 8.34 -2.64 -11.09
C ARG A 112 7.33 -3.79 -11.15
N TYR A 113 6.08 -3.52 -11.50
CA TYR A 113 4.98 -4.50 -11.46
C TYR A 113 4.36 -4.80 -12.83
N GLY A 114 4.85 -4.17 -13.90
CA GLY A 114 4.32 -4.33 -15.25
C GLY A 114 3.01 -3.57 -15.48
N GLY A 115 2.42 -3.74 -16.67
CA GLY A 115 1.17 -3.07 -17.07
C GLY A 115 -0.11 -3.71 -16.52
N SER A 116 -0.03 -4.88 -15.89
CA SER A 116 -1.16 -5.62 -15.33
C SER A 116 -0.76 -6.27 -14.00
N PRO A 117 -0.53 -5.47 -12.95
CA PRO A 117 -0.23 -5.97 -11.62
C PRO A 117 -1.41 -6.79 -11.05
N VAL A 118 -1.10 -7.77 -10.22
CA VAL A 118 -2.05 -8.51 -9.40
C VAL A 118 -1.92 -8.04 -7.95
N PHE A 119 -3.02 -7.57 -7.39
CA PHE A 119 -3.12 -7.20 -5.98
C PHE A 119 -3.76 -8.35 -5.20
N GLU A 120 -3.16 -8.66 -4.05
CA GLU A 120 -3.78 -9.50 -3.02
C GLU A 120 -4.77 -8.65 -2.20
N ASP A 121 -5.60 -9.30 -1.39
CA ASP A 121 -6.58 -8.62 -0.53
C ASP A 121 -5.92 -7.64 0.45
N THR A 122 -4.67 -7.87 0.81
CA THR A 122 -3.89 -7.06 1.75
C THR A 122 -2.55 -6.68 1.13
N VAL A 123 -2.17 -5.41 1.29
CA VAL A 123 -0.87 -4.88 0.85
C VAL A 123 -0.07 -4.32 2.02
N VAL A 124 1.25 -4.29 1.84
CA VAL A 124 2.16 -3.54 2.72
C VAL A 124 2.86 -2.48 1.89
N VAL A 125 2.72 -1.23 2.30
CA VAL A 125 3.19 -0.04 1.57
C VAL A 125 4.21 0.72 2.39
N ASP A 126 5.35 1.05 1.78
CA ASP A 126 6.28 2.08 2.27
C ASP A 126 6.03 3.37 1.48
N GLY A 127 5.87 4.48 2.20
CA GLY A 127 5.51 5.75 1.59
C GLY A 127 5.68 6.94 2.54
N VAL A 128 5.15 8.08 2.11
CA VAL A 128 5.08 9.30 2.91
C VAL A 128 3.61 9.63 3.13
N TYR A 129 3.25 9.87 4.38
CA TYR A 129 1.93 10.37 4.77
C TYR A 129 2.09 11.80 5.28
N SER A 130 1.34 12.72 4.70
CA SER A 130 1.28 14.13 5.08
C SER A 130 -0.12 14.45 5.63
N PRO A 131 -0.29 14.58 6.95
CA PRO A 131 -1.60 14.89 7.52
C PRO A 131 -2.15 16.22 6.98
N GLY A 132 -3.42 16.22 6.57
CA GLY A 132 -4.09 17.36 5.93
C GLY A 132 -3.95 17.41 4.41
N GLU A 133 -3.15 16.51 3.81
CA GLU A 133 -3.14 16.28 2.38
C GLU A 133 -4.24 15.29 2.01
N GLU A 134 -5.20 15.74 1.22
CA GLU A 134 -6.36 14.96 0.81
C GLU A 134 -6.58 15.07 -0.70
N LEU A 135 -7.23 14.05 -1.26
CA LEU A 135 -7.80 14.10 -2.60
C LEU A 135 -9.31 13.91 -2.53
N ILE A 136 -9.99 14.46 -3.53
CA ILE A 136 -11.43 14.31 -3.69
C ILE A 136 -11.67 13.29 -4.80
N LEU A 137 -12.32 12.18 -4.47
CA LEU A 137 -12.74 11.16 -5.41
C LEU A 137 -14.22 11.35 -5.76
N LEU A 138 -14.49 11.66 -7.03
CA LEU A 138 -15.83 11.84 -7.58
C LEU A 138 -16.21 10.59 -8.39
N THR A 139 -17.06 9.76 -7.79
CA THR A 139 -17.59 8.53 -8.39
C THR A 139 -19.05 8.71 -8.83
N PRO A 140 -19.62 7.80 -9.64
CA PRO A 140 -21.05 7.81 -9.93
C PRO A 140 -21.95 7.70 -8.69
N THR A 141 -21.41 7.15 -7.59
CA THR A 141 -22.15 6.95 -6.33
C THR A 141 -22.03 8.12 -5.36
N GLY A 142 -21.10 9.05 -5.59
CA GLY A 142 -20.91 10.20 -4.72
C GLY A 142 -19.47 10.71 -4.69
N GLU A 143 -19.28 11.71 -3.85
CA GLU A 143 -18.00 12.36 -3.55
C GLU A 143 -17.44 11.85 -2.22
N GLU A 144 -16.17 11.50 -2.19
CA GLU A 144 -15.44 11.06 -1.00
C GLU A 144 -14.09 11.80 -0.89
N SER A 145 -13.78 12.37 0.26
CA SER A 145 -12.45 12.92 0.55
C SER A 145 -11.58 11.85 1.20
N LEU A 146 -10.38 11.63 0.65
CA LEU A 146 -9.46 10.60 1.12
C LEU A 146 -8.10 11.21 1.47
N PRO A 147 -7.55 10.92 2.66
CA PRO A 147 -6.16 11.23 2.99
C PRO A 147 -5.21 10.55 2.01
N VAL A 148 -4.08 11.19 1.70
CA VAL A 148 -3.14 10.69 0.69
C VAL A 148 -1.88 10.09 1.32
N VAL A 149 -1.52 8.90 0.86
CA VAL A 149 -0.20 8.30 1.04
C VAL A 149 0.51 8.29 -0.31
N THR A 150 1.64 8.99 -0.40
CA THR A 150 2.52 8.92 -1.57
C THR A 150 3.42 7.70 -1.43
N VAL A 151 3.22 6.72 -2.29
CA VAL A 151 3.86 5.41 -2.24
C VAL A 151 5.25 5.47 -2.87
N ASN A 152 6.24 4.98 -2.13
CA ASN A 152 7.59 4.75 -2.64
C ASN A 152 7.77 3.30 -3.11
N ALA A 153 7.17 2.35 -2.39
CA ALA A 153 7.25 0.93 -2.71
C ALA A 153 6.07 0.15 -2.12
N ILE A 154 5.61 -0.88 -2.84
CA ILE A 154 4.76 -1.92 -2.27
C ILE A 154 5.67 -3.09 -1.89
N LEU A 155 5.75 -3.37 -0.59
CA LEU A 155 6.65 -4.38 -0.02
C LEU A 155 6.03 -5.79 -0.09
N LYS A 156 4.70 -5.89 0.00
CA LYS A 156 3.93 -7.15 -0.07
C LYS A 156 2.54 -6.91 -0.66
N GLY A 157 1.93 -7.97 -1.20
CA GLY A 157 0.55 -7.95 -1.68
C GLY A 157 0.35 -7.39 -3.09
N CYS A 158 1.42 -7.14 -3.84
CA CYS A 158 1.36 -6.77 -5.24
C CYS A 158 2.53 -7.42 -6.00
N HIS A 159 2.21 -8.08 -7.11
CA HIS A 159 3.19 -8.71 -7.99
C HIS A 159 2.78 -8.52 -9.46
N ALA A 160 3.74 -8.61 -10.37
CA ALA A 160 3.41 -8.62 -11.79
C ALA A 160 2.56 -9.86 -12.11
N ALA A 161 1.51 -9.72 -12.92
CA ALA A 161 0.90 -10.88 -13.54
C ALA A 161 2.00 -11.57 -14.38
N TYR A 162 2.52 -12.70 -13.91
CA TYR A 162 3.41 -13.51 -14.72
C TYR A 162 2.65 -13.86 -16.02
N ASP A 163 3.27 -13.62 -17.17
CA ASP A 163 2.81 -14.17 -18.45
C ASP A 163 2.63 -15.67 -18.26
N ASN A 164 1.37 -16.13 -18.24
CA ASN A 164 1.03 -17.54 -18.38
C ASN A 164 1.26 -17.98 -19.84
N GLU A 165 2.48 -17.78 -20.35
CA GLU A 165 2.98 -18.39 -21.57
C GLU A 165 4.10 -19.38 -21.23
N LYS A 166 3.77 -20.34 -20.36
CA LYS A 166 4.47 -21.62 -20.25
C LYS A 166 3.48 -22.77 -20.33
N ALA A 167 2.97 -23.00 -21.53
CA ALA A 167 2.56 -24.30 -22.08
C ALA A 167 2.40 -24.06 -23.59
N VAL A 168 3.22 -24.62 -24.48
CA VAL A 168 3.16 -26.04 -24.83
C VAL A 168 4.58 -26.59 -25.05
N VAL A 169 4.88 -27.66 -24.32
CA VAL A 169 5.86 -28.67 -24.72
C VAL A 169 5.22 -29.50 -25.83
N GLU A 170 5.75 -29.44 -27.05
CA GLU A 170 5.72 -30.54 -28.01
C GLU A 170 7.20 -30.94 -28.21
N GLN A 171 7.65 -31.96 -27.49
CA GLN A 171 7.89 -33.34 -27.96
C GLN A 171 8.80 -33.42 -29.18
#